data_AF-A0A661N2R5-F1
#
_entry.id   AF-A0A661N2R5-F1
#
_cell.length_a   1.000
_cell.length_b   1.000
_cell.length_c   1.000
_cell.angle_alpha   90.00
_cell.angle_beta   90.00
_cell.angle_gamma   90.00
#
_symmetry.space_group_name_H-M   'P 1'
#
loop_
_entity.id
_entity.type
_entity.pdbx_description
1 polymer ?
#
loop_
_entity_poly.entity_id
_entity_poly.type
_entity_poly.pdbx_seq_one_letter_code
_entity_poly.pdbx_strand_id
1 'polypeptide(L)'
;MFVAQARRRKLPARQAKLETAVDRDGLAEHVQQQVINVFIVKSLRDVDDPRLMRQGVRWRLRRNLRKDYIIVAASAMPTTLCHELGHYFGNGHSSVVNNIMSYRRDDPAKVAFNDRQGIKMRRTTRALLSRGRVVPIDKLAKPKDPKPPSP
;
A
#
# COMPACT_ATOMS: atom_id res chain seq x y z
N MET A 1 12.90 17.55 -13.95
CA MET A 1 12.00 16.45 -13.55
C MET A 1 11.59 16.69 -12.10
N PHE A 2 10.41 17.25 -11.85
CA PHE A 2 9.96 17.48 -10.46
C PHE A 2 9.35 16.19 -9.94
N VAL A 3 10.10 15.43 -9.14
CA VAL A 3 9.51 14.40 -8.29
C VAL A 3 8.72 15.15 -7.24
N ALA A 4 7.39 15.20 -7.39
CA ALA A 4 6.53 15.69 -6.33
C ALA A 4 6.85 14.87 -5.07
N GLN A 5 7.40 15.53 -4.05
CA GLN A 5 7.85 14.87 -2.84
C GLN A 5 6.65 14.16 -2.19
N ALA A 6 6.68 12.84 -2.12
CA ALA A 6 5.66 12.08 -1.42
C ALA A 6 5.61 12.58 0.03
N ARG A 7 4.44 13.03 0.47
CA ARG A 7 4.27 13.49 1.86
C ARG A 7 4.50 12.32 2.79
N ARG A 8 5.57 12.40 3.58
CA ARG A 8 5.86 11.46 4.66
C ARG A 8 5.48 12.08 6.00
N ARG A 9 4.88 11.30 6.87
CA ARG A 9 4.56 11.69 8.25
C ARG A 9 4.86 10.52 9.18
N LYS A 10 5.47 10.79 10.33
CA LYS A 10 5.66 9.79 11.38
C LYS A 10 4.33 9.54 12.10
N LEU A 11 4.06 8.28 12.42
CA LEU A 11 2.91 7.87 13.24
C LEU A 11 3.37 7.51 14.66
N PRO A 12 2.44 7.43 15.63
CA PRO A 12 2.76 7.00 16.98
C PRO A 12 3.46 5.63 17.03
N ALA A 13 4.40 5.47 17.96
CA ALA A 13 5.23 4.27 18.07
C ALA A 13 4.42 2.97 18.29
N ARG A 14 3.22 3.07 18.88
CA ARG A 14 2.30 1.92 19.07
C ARG A 14 1.92 1.23 17.74
N GLN A 15 1.99 1.94 16.62
CA GLN A 15 1.67 1.42 15.28
C GLN A 15 2.92 0.93 14.52
N ALA A 16 4.08 0.87 15.17
CA ALA A 16 5.31 0.41 14.54
C ALA A 16 5.38 -1.12 14.41
N LYS A 17 4.75 -1.87 15.31
CA LYS A 17 4.75 -3.35 15.29
C LYS A 17 3.30 -3.83 15.21
N LEU A 18 2.96 -4.52 14.13
CA LEU A 18 1.60 -5.01 13.92
C LEU A 18 1.58 -6.52 14.10
N GLU A 19 0.91 -6.99 15.15
CA GLU A 19 0.86 -8.40 15.52
C GLU A 19 -0.50 -9.04 15.15
N THR A 20 -1.56 -8.23 15.08
CA THR A 20 -2.95 -8.70 14.91
C THR A 20 -3.68 -7.99 13.77
N ALA A 21 -4.85 -8.52 13.40
CA ALA A 21 -5.74 -7.85 12.46
C ALA A 21 -6.27 -6.51 13.01
N VAL A 22 -6.44 -6.40 14.33
CA VAL A 22 -6.85 -5.16 15.01
C VAL A 22 -5.78 -4.08 14.87
N ASP A 23 -4.50 -4.44 15.01
CA ASP A 23 -3.39 -3.49 14.82
C ASP A 23 -3.39 -2.93 13.40
N ARG A 24 -3.62 -3.80 12.40
CA ARG A 24 -3.76 -3.39 10.99
C ARG A 24 -4.93 -2.44 10.84
N ASP A 25 -6.12 -2.82 11.31
CA ASP A 25 -7.33 -2.00 11.25
C ASP A 25 -7.15 -0.62 11.91
N GLY A 26 -6.37 -0.52 12.98
CA GLY A 26 -6.03 0.74 13.66
C GLY A 26 -5.32 1.76 12.75
N LEU A 27 -4.61 1.32 11.70
CA LEU A 27 -4.01 2.24 10.72
C LEU A 27 -5.06 3.02 9.89
N ALA A 28 -6.31 2.54 9.83
CA ALA A 28 -7.37 3.18 9.06
C ALA A 28 -7.70 4.61 9.55
N GLU A 29 -7.37 4.93 10.81
CA GLU A 29 -7.47 6.27 11.40
C GLU A 29 -6.57 7.28 10.68
N HIS A 30 -5.46 6.82 10.11
CA HIS A 30 -4.46 7.66 9.46
C HIS A 30 -4.58 7.72 7.94
N VAL A 31 -5.51 6.97 7.36
CA VAL A 31 -5.76 6.94 5.91
C VAL A 31 -6.30 8.30 5.45
N GLN A 32 -5.54 8.93 4.55
CA GLN A 32 -5.93 10.13 3.84
C GLN A 32 -6.79 9.78 2.62
N GLN A 33 -7.79 10.60 2.33
CA GLN A 33 -8.64 10.41 1.16
C GLN A 33 -7.89 10.83 -0.12
N GLN A 34 -8.34 10.31 -1.27
CA GLN A 34 -7.87 10.71 -2.60
C GLN A 34 -6.39 10.40 -2.90
N VAL A 35 -5.72 9.62 -2.05
CA VAL A 35 -4.35 9.14 -2.25
C VAL A 35 -4.26 7.65 -2.00
N ILE A 36 -3.22 7.01 -2.56
CA ILE A 36 -2.86 5.64 -2.19
C ILE A 36 -2.02 5.74 -0.91
N ASN A 37 -2.53 5.17 0.18
CA ASN A 37 -1.86 5.22 1.47
C ASN A 37 -0.92 4.03 1.61
N VAL A 38 0.34 4.31 1.95
CA VAL A 38 1.37 3.30 2.21
C VAL A 38 1.92 3.54 3.60
N PHE A 39 1.84 2.52 4.45
CA PHE A 39 2.39 2.53 5.81
C PHE A 39 3.66 1.69 5.85
N ILE A 40 4.76 2.30 6.27
CA ILE A 40 6.02 1.60 6.51
C ILE A 40 6.13 1.32 8.01
N VAL A 41 6.21 0.04 8.39
CA VAL A 41 6.18 -0.42 9.79
C VAL A 41 7.45 -1.17 10.15
N LYS A 42 7.80 -1.24 11.44
CA LYS A 42 8.99 -1.98 11.90
C LYS A 42 8.82 -3.49 11.73
N SER A 43 7.65 -4.03 12.07
CA SER A 43 7.35 -5.46 11.94
C SER A 43 5.87 -5.69 11.59
N LEU A 44 5.62 -6.76 10.83
CA LEU A 44 4.29 -7.16 10.38
C LEU A 44 4.13 -8.68 10.52
N ARG A 45 3.39 -9.12 11.53
CA ARG A 45 3.01 -10.53 11.74
C ARG A 45 2.02 -10.99 10.70
N ASP A 46 2.07 -12.25 10.30
CA ASP A 46 0.98 -12.86 9.56
C ASP A 46 -0.22 -13.13 10.50
N VAL A 47 -1.40 -12.64 10.12
CA VAL A 47 -2.63 -12.79 10.92
C VAL A 47 -3.30 -14.14 10.70
N ASP A 48 -2.94 -14.82 9.60
CA ASP A 48 -3.47 -16.15 9.26
C ASP A 48 -2.58 -17.26 9.87
N ASP A 49 -1.27 -17.02 9.98
CA ASP A 49 -0.32 -17.88 10.69
C ASP A 49 0.65 -17.05 11.57
N PRO A 50 0.37 -16.89 12.87
CA PRO A 50 1.17 -16.02 13.75
C PRO A 50 2.62 -16.47 13.95
N ARG A 51 3.02 -17.66 13.46
CA ARG A 51 4.42 -18.08 13.47
C ARG A 51 5.25 -17.37 12.41
N LEU A 52 4.60 -16.78 11.40
CA LEU A 52 5.25 -16.16 10.26
C LEU A 52 5.25 -14.62 10.32
N MET A 53 6.25 -14.03 9.67
CA MET A 53 6.35 -12.60 9.42
C MET A 53 6.01 -12.31 7.96
N ARG A 54 5.15 -11.33 7.71
CA ARG A 54 4.88 -10.82 6.35
C ARG A 54 5.81 -9.65 6.04
N GLN A 55 6.18 -9.53 4.77
CA GLN A 55 6.94 -8.38 4.28
C GLN A 55 6.03 -7.24 3.81
N GLY A 56 4.83 -7.56 3.35
CA GLY A 56 3.85 -6.58 2.90
C GLY A 56 2.45 -7.17 2.86
N VAL A 57 1.45 -6.30 2.81
CA VAL A 57 0.07 -6.66 2.55
C VAL A 57 -0.74 -5.46 2.06
N ARG A 58 -1.59 -5.68 1.07
CA ARG A 58 -2.75 -4.82 0.80
C ARG A 58 -3.85 -5.14 1.81
N TRP A 59 -4.17 -4.18 2.67
CA TRP A 59 -5.20 -4.32 3.69
C TRP A 59 -6.43 -3.48 3.38
N ARG A 60 -7.60 -4.02 3.67
CA ARG A 60 -8.89 -3.32 3.52
C ARG A 60 -9.72 -3.52 4.78
N LEU A 61 -10.07 -2.42 5.42
CA LEU A 61 -10.93 -2.44 6.61
C LEU A 61 -12.33 -2.92 6.22
N ARG A 62 -12.76 -4.10 6.72
CA ARG A 62 -14.03 -4.73 6.30
C ARG A 62 -15.26 -3.87 6.57
N ARG A 63 -15.30 -3.20 7.74
CA ARG A 63 -16.39 -2.28 8.12
C ARG A 63 -16.43 -0.97 7.30
N ASN A 64 -15.38 -0.66 6.55
CA ASN A 64 -15.34 0.51 5.67
C ASN A 64 -14.39 0.28 4.49
N LEU A 65 -14.94 -0.25 3.38
CA LEU A 65 -14.19 -0.57 2.17
C LEU A 65 -13.57 0.65 1.45
N ARG A 66 -13.85 1.88 1.91
CA ARG A 66 -13.13 3.08 1.46
C ARG A 66 -11.73 3.19 2.07
N LYS A 67 -11.48 2.50 3.18
CA LYS A 67 -10.18 2.41 3.85
C LYS A 67 -9.43 1.18 3.31
N ASP A 68 -8.71 1.40 2.22
CA ASP A 68 -7.89 0.42 1.49
C ASP A 68 -6.48 1.01 1.38
N TYR A 69 -5.47 0.28 1.85
CA TYR A 69 -4.10 0.79 2.00
C TYR A 69 -3.09 -0.34 1.94
N ILE A 70 -1.82 0.03 1.80
CA ILE A 70 -0.70 -0.90 1.73
C ILE A 70 0.11 -0.78 3.01
N ILE A 71 0.54 -1.90 3.55
CA ILE A 71 1.48 -1.98 4.67
C ILE A 71 2.74 -2.69 4.16
N VAL A 72 3.91 -2.13 4.46
CA VAL A 72 5.21 -2.72 4.12
C VAL A 72 6.08 -2.75 5.37
N ALA A 73 6.65 -3.90 5.69
CA ALA A 73 7.61 -4.03 6.77
C ALA A 73 8.96 -3.40 6.38
N ALA A 74 9.69 -2.87 7.34
CA ALA A 74 11.02 -2.30 7.12
C ALA A 74 12.03 -3.33 6.60
N SER A 75 11.81 -4.62 6.88
CA SER A 75 12.60 -5.75 6.38
C SER A 75 12.13 -6.30 5.03
N ALA A 76 11.23 -5.59 4.32
CA ALA A 76 10.68 -6.06 3.07
C ALA A 76 11.72 -6.06 1.94
N MET A 77 11.59 -7.03 1.03
CA MET A 77 12.41 -7.07 -0.18
C MET A 77 12.08 -5.90 -1.12
N PRO A 78 13.02 -5.48 -1.99
CA PRO A 78 12.83 -4.30 -2.85
C PRO A 78 11.54 -4.29 -3.69
N THR A 79 11.05 -5.46 -4.12
CA THR A 79 9.87 -5.58 -4.98
C THR A 79 8.54 -5.68 -4.21
N THR A 80 8.55 -5.74 -2.88
CA THR A 80 7.35 -5.99 -2.08
C THR A 80 6.30 -4.88 -2.24
N LEU A 81 6.71 -3.61 -2.22
CA LEU A 81 5.77 -2.51 -2.46
C LEU A 81 5.11 -2.61 -3.85
N CYS A 82 5.89 -2.96 -4.88
CA CYS A 82 5.36 -3.18 -6.22
C CYS A 82 4.35 -4.33 -6.25
N HIS A 83 4.63 -5.43 -5.54
CA HIS A 83 3.71 -6.56 -5.40
C HIS A 83 2.39 -6.14 -4.78
N GLU A 84 2.43 -5.41 -3.65
CA GLU A 84 1.21 -4.94 -2.98
C GLU A 84 0.44 -3.91 -3.80
N LEU A 85 1.12 -3.06 -4.56
CA LEU A 85 0.48 -2.18 -5.54
C LEU A 85 -0.21 -2.99 -6.64
N GLY A 86 0.40 -4.09 -7.10
CA GLY A 86 -0.23 -5.04 -8.01
C GLY A 86 -1.55 -5.56 -7.46
N HIS A 87 -1.59 -5.99 -6.19
CA HIS A 87 -2.82 -6.37 -5.50
C HIS A 87 -3.83 -5.22 -5.38
N TYR A 88 -3.38 -4.02 -5.00
CA TYR A 88 -4.23 -2.84 -4.88
C TYR A 88 -4.97 -2.54 -6.20
N PHE A 89 -4.26 -2.65 -7.32
CA PHE A 89 -4.82 -2.49 -8.67
C PHE A 89 -5.55 -3.72 -9.22
N GLY A 90 -5.68 -4.77 -8.41
CA GLY A 90 -6.55 -5.92 -8.66
C GLY A 90 -5.87 -7.14 -9.26
N ASN A 91 -4.55 -7.18 -9.39
CA ASN A 91 -3.85 -8.41 -9.78
C ASN A 91 -3.88 -9.44 -8.64
N GLY A 92 -4.00 -10.72 -9.01
CA GLY A 92 -3.79 -11.85 -8.09
C GLY A 92 -2.36 -12.35 -8.15
N HIS A 93 -2.01 -13.32 -7.29
CA HIS A 93 -0.74 -14.01 -7.37
C HIS A 93 -0.55 -14.68 -8.74
N SER A 94 0.70 -14.82 -9.15
CA SER A 94 1.12 -15.54 -10.36
C SER A 94 2.09 -16.64 -9.99
N SER A 95 2.05 -17.77 -10.69
CA SER A 95 3.09 -18.78 -10.59
C SER A 95 4.31 -18.43 -11.46
N VAL A 96 4.19 -17.57 -12.46
CA VAL A 96 5.27 -17.30 -13.45
C VAL A 96 6.53 -16.76 -12.75
N VAL A 97 7.69 -17.36 -13.04
CA VAL A 97 8.98 -16.94 -12.47
C VAL A 97 9.29 -15.51 -12.90
N ASN A 98 9.86 -14.71 -11.99
CA ASN A 98 10.14 -13.28 -12.17
C ASN A 98 8.91 -12.40 -12.46
N ASN A 99 7.68 -12.93 -12.39
CA ASN A 99 6.54 -12.04 -12.35
C ASN A 99 6.51 -11.30 -11.00
N ILE A 100 6.26 -9.97 -10.99
CA ILE A 100 6.13 -9.19 -9.74
C ILE A 100 5.13 -9.84 -8.78
N MET A 101 4.06 -10.45 -9.29
CA MET A 101 3.01 -11.12 -8.50
C MET A 101 3.34 -12.56 -8.08
N SER A 102 4.54 -13.05 -8.37
CA SER A 102 5.02 -14.37 -7.98
C SER A 102 5.94 -14.29 -6.77
N TYR A 103 6.11 -15.39 -6.05
CA TYR A 103 7.16 -15.56 -5.03
C TYR A 103 8.44 -16.18 -5.59
N ARG A 104 8.44 -16.64 -6.85
CA ARG A 104 9.59 -17.30 -7.48
C ARG A 104 10.48 -16.29 -8.20
N ARG A 105 11.80 -16.36 -7.96
CA ARG A 105 12.83 -15.47 -8.52
C ARG A 105 14.02 -16.30 -8.96
N ASP A 106 14.52 -16.05 -10.16
CA ASP A 106 15.83 -16.54 -10.61
C ASP A 106 16.76 -15.39 -11.06
N ASP A 107 16.17 -14.25 -11.46
CA ASP A 107 16.90 -13.06 -11.91
C ASP A 107 16.16 -11.78 -11.46
N PRO A 108 16.69 -11.07 -10.45
CA PRO A 108 16.12 -9.81 -9.96
C PRO A 108 15.97 -8.73 -11.05
N ALA A 109 16.79 -8.74 -12.10
CA ALA A 109 16.74 -7.73 -13.17
C ALA A 109 15.56 -7.95 -14.14
N LYS A 110 14.98 -9.15 -14.16
CA LYS A 110 13.85 -9.51 -15.05
C LYS A 110 12.50 -9.37 -14.36
N VAL A 111 12.45 -8.88 -13.12
CA VAL A 111 11.20 -8.88 -12.36
C VAL A 111 10.23 -7.82 -12.88
N ALA A 112 9.12 -8.26 -13.47
CA ALA A 112 8.17 -7.37 -14.13
C ALA A 112 6.70 -7.83 -14.03
N PHE A 113 5.78 -6.90 -14.26
CA PHE A 113 4.39 -7.26 -14.60
C PHE A 113 4.31 -7.71 -16.06
N ASN A 114 3.36 -8.57 -16.37
CA ASN A 114 3.02 -8.88 -17.76
C ASN A 114 1.97 -7.89 -18.32
N ASP A 115 1.76 -7.94 -19.64
CA ASP A 115 0.86 -7.00 -20.32
C ASP A 115 -0.58 -7.07 -19.80
N ARG A 116 -1.08 -8.27 -19.51
CA ARG A 116 -2.43 -8.47 -18.96
C ARG A 116 -2.59 -7.78 -17.61
N GLN A 117 -1.58 -7.89 -16.74
CA GLN A 117 -1.53 -7.19 -15.45
C GLN A 117 -1.48 -5.67 -15.66
N GLY A 118 -0.67 -5.19 -16.62
CA GLY A 118 -0.60 -3.77 -16.98
C GLY A 118 -1.93 -3.20 -17.48
N ILE A 119 -2.65 -3.93 -18.34
CA ILE A 119 -3.99 -3.57 -18.82
C ILE A 119 -4.97 -3.49 -17.64
N LYS A 120 -4.95 -4.50 -16.76
CA LYS A 120 -5.81 -4.51 -15.56
C LYS A 120 -5.53 -3.30 -14.66
N MET A 121 -4.27 -2.99 -14.42
CA MET A 121 -3.86 -1.85 -13.59
C MET A 121 -4.35 -0.52 -14.18
N ARG A 122 -4.20 -0.31 -15.50
CA ARG A 122 -4.72 0.88 -16.18
C ARG A 122 -6.23 1.00 -16.05
N ARG A 123 -6.98 -0.10 -16.25
CA ARG A 123 -8.43 -0.12 -16.08
C ARG A 123 -8.85 0.22 -14.65
N THR A 124 -8.22 -0.41 -13.66
CA THR A 124 -8.52 -0.14 -12.25
C THR A 124 -8.18 1.32 -11.88
N THR A 125 -7.06 1.84 -12.38
CA THR A 125 -6.66 3.24 -12.16
C THR A 125 -7.72 4.22 -12.66
N ARG A 126 -8.21 4.05 -13.89
CA ARG A 126 -9.31 4.86 -14.44
C ARG A 126 -10.56 4.81 -13.56
N ALA A 127 -10.90 3.62 -13.07
CA ALA A 127 -12.06 3.41 -12.21
C ALA A 127 -11.90 4.01 -10.80
N LEU A 128 -10.66 4.15 -10.30
CA LEU A 128 -10.38 4.84 -9.05
C LEU A 128 -10.45 6.35 -9.24
N LEU A 129 -9.92 6.87 -10.35
CA LEU A 129 -9.96 8.28 -10.73
C LEU A 129 -11.41 8.76 -10.94
N SER A 130 -12.21 8.02 -11.72
CA SER A 130 -13.61 8.41 -12.00
C SER A 130 -14.49 8.44 -10.76
N ARG A 131 -14.15 7.64 -9.74
CA ARG A 131 -14.84 7.62 -8.45
C ARG A 131 -14.26 8.58 -7.41
N GLY A 132 -13.26 9.38 -7.78
CA GLY A 132 -12.56 10.27 -6.85
C GLY A 132 -11.88 9.54 -5.68
N ARG A 133 -11.56 8.24 -5.84
CA ARG A 133 -10.86 7.44 -4.81
C ARG A 133 -9.39 7.80 -4.72
N VAL A 134 -8.82 8.19 -5.85
CA VAL A 134 -7.50 8.80 -5.99
C VAL A 134 -7.61 9.98 -6.93
N VAL A 135 -6.72 10.96 -6.80
CA VAL A 135 -6.62 12.09 -7.74
C VAL A 135 -5.19 12.26 -8.23
N PRO A 136 -4.99 12.86 -9.42
CA PRO A 136 -3.67 13.32 -9.85
C PRO A 136 -3.05 14.27 -8.82
N ILE A 137 -1.72 14.23 -8.68
CA ILE A 137 -1.02 14.95 -7.60
C ILE A 137 -1.17 16.48 -7.70
N ASP A 138 -1.29 17.00 -8.92
CA ASP A 138 -1.57 18.40 -9.26
C ASP A 138 -2.97 18.84 -8.82
N LYS A 139 -3.90 17.88 -8.68
CA LYS A 139 -5.27 18.12 -8.22
C LYS A 139 -5.47 17.82 -6.74
N LEU A 140 -4.44 17.35 -6.04
CA LEU A 140 -4.53 17.09 -4.62
C LEU A 140 -4.57 18.42 -3.86
N ALA A 141 -5.63 18.64 -3.08
CA ALA A 141 -5.76 19.85 -2.28
C ALA A 141 -4.52 20.09 -1.39
N LYS A 142 -4.05 21.34 -1.33
CA LYS A 142 -3.04 21.73 -0.35
C LYS A 142 -3.64 21.50 1.06
N PRO A 143 -2.84 21.01 2.02
CA PRO A 143 -3.36 20.75 3.35
C PRO A 143 -3.73 22.09 3.97
N LYS A 144 -4.82 22.12 4.74
CA LYS A 144 -5.01 23.21 5.70
C LYS A 144 -3.90 23.08 6.74
N ASP A 145 -3.24 24.18 7.07
CA ASP A 145 -2.24 24.18 8.14
C ASP A 145 -2.85 23.60 9.41
N PRO A 146 -2.08 22.84 10.21
CA PRO A 146 -2.56 22.35 11.48
C PRO A 146 -3.01 23.56 12.31
N LYS A 147 -4.27 23.53 12.78
CA LYS A 147 -4.77 24.53 13.72
C LYS A 147 -3.81 24.54 14.92
N PRO A 148 -3.26 25.70 15.32
CA PRO A 148 -2.41 25.77 16.49
C PRO A 148 -3.17 25.20 17.70
N PRO A 149 -2.46 24.55 18.65
CA PRO A 149 -3.10 24.11 19.88
C PRO A 149 -3.83 25.29 20.51
N SER A 150 -5.07 25.06 20.94
CA SER A 150 -5.79 26.04 21.76
C SER A 150 -4.94 26.38 22.99
N PRO A 151 -4.90 27.66 23.40
CA PRO A 151 -4.15 28.10 24.58
C PRO A 151 -4.63 27.40 25.85
#